data_AF-V7F9V1-F1
#
_entry.id   AF-V7F9V1-F1
#
_cell.length_a   1.000
_cell.length_b   1.000
_cell.length_c   1.000
_cell.angle_alpha   90.00
_cell.angle_beta   90.00
_cell.angle_gamma   90.00
#
_symmetry.space_group_name_H-M   'P 1'
#
loop_
_entity.id
_entity.type
_entity.pdbx_description
1 polymer ?
#
loop_
_entity_poly.entity_id
_entity_poly.type
_entity_poly.pdbx_seq_one_letter_code
_entity_poly.pdbx_strand_id
1 'polypeptide(L)'
;MDQREKPSPDEIRRAWEDNPKIREHDLAAQLGVSEAELVAAHCGHGSVRIEPRVSDLLTGLEAVGEVMALTRNDSAVHEKIGVYDKVVTGNQHAMVLGDDIDLRIFPKVWAYGFAVEKRDGDHIRRSLQFFDATGEAVHKVHLRPASNLYAYQKLVAELESSDQEPIISVKASGAGDNAVSPDQAATVEDLREHWSRLSDVHQFYDMLKTLKLSRCQAMRMAGEDYAWLLDNDAVGTLFQHAAEDEMPIMCFVGNRGCVQIHSGPIKSVKQIGPRINVLDETFHLHLRTHHIREVWAVRKPTRDGHVTSLEAYGADGKMIIQFFGTRKEGERERGDWRFLAENLPRIPGPTAA
;
A
#
# COMPACT_ATOMS: atom_id res chain seq x y z
N MET A 1 3.86 8.23 33.30
CA MET A 1 3.28 8.30 31.95
C MET A 1 2.57 9.63 31.87
N ASP A 2 3.24 10.61 31.29
CA ASP A 2 2.70 11.94 31.08
C ASP A 2 1.63 11.82 29.98
N GLN A 3 0.35 11.83 30.35
CA GLN A 3 -0.72 11.97 29.36
C GLN A 3 -0.64 13.40 28.86
N ARG A 4 0.17 13.64 27.83
CA ARG A 4 0.04 14.88 27.06
C ARG A 4 -1.40 14.97 26.61
N GLU A 5 -2.07 16.03 27.07
CA GLU A 5 -3.40 16.39 26.60
C GLU A 5 -3.33 16.55 25.07
N LYS A 6 -4.26 15.92 24.34
CA LYS A 6 -4.27 16.02 22.88
C LYS A 6 -4.51 17.49 22.50
N PRO A 7 -3.81 18.01 21.49
CA PRO A 7 -4.02 19.40 21.05
C PRO A 7 -5.46 19.59 20.57
N SER A 8 -6.01 20.76 20.86
CA SER A 8 -7.31 21.19 20.35
C SER A 8 -7.29 21.36 18.82
N PRO A 9 -8.46 21.32 18.14
CA PRO A 9 -8.53 21.58 16.70
C PRO A 9 -7.86 22.90 16.28
N ASP A 10 -8.00 23.96 17.09
CA ASP A 10 -7.40 25.26 16.83
C ASP A 10 -5.85 25.20 16.87
N GLU A 11 -5.29 24.47 17.83
CA GLU A 11 -3.84 24.27 17.94
C GLU A 11 -3.31 23.43 16.77
N ILE A 12 -4.05 22.39 16.37
CA ILE A 12 -3.72 21.58 15.20
C ILE A 12 -3.70 22.44 13.92
N ARG A 13 -4.72 23.27 13.69
CA ARG A 13 -4.79 24.15 12.52
C ARG A 13 -3.63 25.15 12.49
N ARG A 14 -3.34 25.82 13.62
CA ARG A 14 -2.18 26.73 13.71
C ARG A 14 -0.87 26.02 13.42
N ALA A 15 -0.65 24.85 13.99
CA ALA A 15 0.58 24.08 13.74
C ALA A 15 0.74 23.71 12.26
N TRP A 16 -0.36 23.44 11.55
CA TRP A 16 -0.34 23.20 10.10
C TRP A 16 0.05 24.46 9.33
N GLU A 17 -0.60 25.59 9.61
CA GLU A 17 -0.30 26.89 8.97
C GLU A 17 1.16 27.33 9.18
N ASP A 18 1.70 27.10 10.38
CA ASP A 18 3.09 27.43 10.73
C ASP A 18 4.13 26.52 10.05
N ASN A 19 3.71 25.35 9.54
CA ASN A 19 4.60 24.34 8.97
C ASN A 19 4.19 23.92 7.54
N PRO A 20 4.07 24.86 6.58
CA PRO A 20 3.47 24.59 5.26
C PRO A 20 4.31 23.65 4.38
N LYS A 21 5.58 23.41 4.74
CA LYS A 21 6.50 22.52 4.00
C LYS A 21 6.57 21.10 4.57
N ILE A 22 6.06 20.87 5.78
CA ILE A 22 6.08 19.55 6.41
C ILE A 22 4.93 18.72 5.83
N ARG A 23 5.19 17.43 5.58
CA ARG A 23 4.13 16.51 5.14
C ARG A 23 3.17 16.23 6.28
N GLU A 24 1.90 16.05 5.96
CA GLU A 24 0.81 15.90 6.94
C GLU A 24 1.06 14.74 7.90
N HIS A 25 1.58 13.63 7.37
CA HIS A 25 1.99 12.48 8.16
C HIS A 25 3.05 12.82 9.23
N ASP A 26 4.08 13.56 8.83
CA ASP A 26 5.20 13.91 9.71
C ASP A 26 4.74 14.93 10.76
N LEU A 27 3.88 15.88 10.37
CA LEU A 27 3.28 16.86 11.27
C LEU A 27 2.37 16.19 12.31
N ALA A 28 1.50 15.27 11.87
CA ALA A 28 0.62 14.51 12.78
C ALA A 28 1.45 13.75 13.83
N ALA A 29 2.53 13.10 13.41
CA ALA A 29 3.45 12.42 14.32
C ALA A 29 4.11 13.39 15.32
N GLN A 30 4.54 14.58 14.89
CA GLN A 30 5.12 15.60 15.76
C GLN A 30 4.13 16.11 16.82
N LEU A 31 2.86 16.24 16.44
CA LEU A 31 1.77 16.68 17.32
C LEU A 31 1.22 15.56 18.22
N GLY A 32 1.62 14.31 17.98
CA GLY A 32 1.10 13.15 18.72
C GLY A 32 -0.36 12.82 18.39
N VAL A 33 -0.82 13.16 17.19
CA VAL A 33 -2.17 12.86 16.67
C VAL A 33 -2.08 11.96 15.44
N SER A 34 -3.19 11.30 15.08
CA SER A 34 -3.29 10.58 13.81
C SER A 34 -3.45 11.55 12.63
N GLU A 35 -3.15 11.07 11.42
CA GLU A 35 -3.32 11.87 10.21
C GLU A 35 -4.81 12.19 9.95
N ALA A 36 -5.71 11.29 10.30
CA ALA A 36 -7.15 11.54 10.24
C ALA A 36 -7.58 12.65 11.22
N GLU A 37 -7.06 12.68 12.45
CA GLU A 37 -7.33 13.75 13.42
C GLU A 37 -6.81 15.11 12.92
N LEU A 38 -5.63 15.11 12.27
CA LEU A 38 -5.07 16.31 11.65
C LEU A 38 -6.01 16.89 10.58
N VAL A 39 -6.56 16.03 9.71
CA VAL A 39 -7.50 16.43 8.65
C VAL A 39 -8.87 16.80 9.22
N ALA A 40 -9.36 16.08 10.23
CA ALA A 40 -10.63 16.35 10.89
C ALA A 40 -10.66 17.74 11.52
N ALA A 41 -9.54 18.20 12.11
CA ALA A 41 -9.42 19.54 12.68
C ALA A 41 -9.70 20.66 11.66
N HIS A 42 -9.66 20.36 10.36
CA HIS A 42 -9.93 21.28 9.25
C HIS A 42 -11.35 21.17 8.68
N CYS A 43 -12.25 20.36 9.26
CA CYS A 43 -13.66 20.36 8.89
C CYS A 43 -14.25 21.78 9.05
N GLY A 44 -14.87 22.31 8.00
CA GLY A 44 -15.34 23.71 7.94
C GLY A 44 -14.26 24.75 7.62
N HIS A 45 -12.98 24.34 7.53
CA HIS A 45 -11.82 25.19 7.21
C HIS A 45 -11.02 24.63 6.02
N GLY A 46 -11.72 24.14 5.00
CA GLY A 46 -11.11 23.56 3.79
C GLY A 46 -11.21 22.04 3.70
N SER A 47 -11.63 21.35 4.75
CA SER A 47 -12.05 19.95 4.69
C SER A 47 -13.58 19.83 4.84
N VAL A 48 -14.16 18.86 4.15
CA VAL A 48 -15.53 18.38 4.33
C VAL A 48 -15.46 16.91 4.68
N ARG A 49 -16.08 16.51 5.78
CA ARG A 49 -16.18 15.10 6.14
C ARG A 49 -17.14 14.40 5.19
N ILE A 50 -16.73 13.24 4.69
CA ILE A 50 -17.52 12.40 3.80
C ILE A 50 -17.62 10.98 4.38
N GLU A 51 -18.72 10.32 4.13
CA GLU A 51 -18.92 8.91 4.45
C GLU A 51 -17.98 8.05 3.61
N PRO A 52 -17.20 7.12 4.21
CA PRO A 52 -16.25 6.26 3.50
C PRO A 52 -16.95 5.10 2.75
N ARG A 53 -18.00 5.42 1.98
CA ARG A 53 -18.77 4.46 1.18
C ARG A 53 -17.99 4.07 -0.06
N VAL A 54 -17.10 3.09 0.08
CA VAL A 54 -16.16 2.66 -0.97
C VAL A 54 -16.85 2.34 -2.29
N SER A 55 -17.98 1.62 -2.29
CA SER A 55 -18.69 1.28 -3.52
C SER A 55 -19.16 2.52 -4.30
N ASP A 56 -19.73 3.49 -3.59
CA ASP A 56 -20.24 4.74 -4.17
C ASP A 56 -19.07 5.61 -4.65
N LEU A 57 -17.99 5.68 -3.86
CA LEU A 57 -16.75 6.34 -4.23
C LEU A 57 -16.18 5.80 -5.55
N LEU A 58 -15.93 4.50 -5.63
CA LEU A 58 -15.27 3.90 -6.81
C LEU A 58 -16.12 4.07 -8.07
N THR A 59 -17.44 3.91 -7.95
CA THR A 59 -18.37 4.12 -9.06
C THR A 59 -18.39 5.59 -9.50
N GLY A 60 -18.35 6.54 -8.55
CA GLY A 60 -18.34 7.96 -8.86
C GLY A 60 -17.02 8.46 -9.46
N LEU A 61 -15.89 7.83 -9.11
CA LEU A 61 -14.57 8.22 -9.59
C LEU A 61 -14.39 8.03 -11.11
N GLU A 62 -15.13 7.11 -11.73
CA GLU A 62 -15.11 6.93 -13.19
C GLU A 62 -15.48 8.25 -13.91
N ALA A 63 -16.48 8.98 -13.41
CA ALA A 63 -16.91 10.26 -13.98
C ALA A 63 -15.93 11.43 -13.69
N VAL A 64 -15.10 11.30 -12.66
CA VAL A 64 -14.05 12.29 -12.32
C VAL A 64 -12.91 12.25 -13.35
N GLY A 65 -12.69 11.11 -14.01
CA GLY A 65 -11.66 10.96 -15.03
C GLY A 65 -10.25 10.85 -14.43
N GLU A 66 -9.27 11.47 -15.09
CA GLU A 66 -7.86 11.33 -14.72
C GLU A 66 -7.59 11.94 -13.33
N VAL A 67 -6.98 11.16 -12.46
CA VAL A 67 -6.57 11.53 -11.09
C VAL A 67 -5.19 10.95 -10.79
N MET A 68 -4.64 11.30 -9.63
CA MET A 68 -3.50 10.58 -9.05
C MET A 68 -3.98 9.80 -7.81
N ALA A 69 -3.88 8.48 -7.86
CA ALA A 69 -4.15 7.58 -6.76
C ALA A 69 -2.88 7.33 -5.94
N LEU A 70 -2.97 7.50 -4.61
CA LEU A 70 -1.86 7.33 -3.68
C LEU A 70 -2.21 6.30 -2.61
N THR A 71 -1.40 5.26 -2.52
CA THR A 71 -1.42 4.28 -1.44
C THR A 71 -0.03 4.17 -0.85
N ARG A 72 0.06 4.06 0.49
CA ARG A 72 1.35 4.00 1.17
C ARG A 72 1.30 3.12 2.42
N ASN A 73 2.49 2.77 2.87
CA ASN A 73 2.77 2.35 4.23
C ASN A 73 3.95 3.18 4.80
N ASP A 74 4.45 2.80 5.97
CA ASP A 74 5.55 3.51 6.64
C ASP A 74 6.89 3.40 5.92
N SER A 75 6.99 2.74 4.78
CA SER A 75 8.28 2.52 4.10
C SER A 75 8.22 2.75 2.60
N ALA A 76 7.04 2.67 1.98
CA ALA A 76 6.83 2.90 0.56
C ALA A 76 5.63 3.80 0.28
N VAL A 77 5.77 4.73 -0.66
CA VAL A 77 4.67 5.53 -1.23
C VAL A 77 4.54 5.17 -2.70
N HIS A 78 3.33 4.79 -3.11
CA HIS A 78 2.99 4.41 -4.47
C HIS A 78 1.96 5.39 -5.03
N GLU A 79 2.33 6.13 -6.07
CA GLU A 79 1.47 7.08 -6.78
C GLU A 79 1.25 6.61 -8.21
N LYS A 80 0.00 6.58 -8.66
CA LYS A 80 -0.36 6.18 -10.02
C LYS A 80 -1.33 7.19 -10.59
N ILE A 81 -1.01 7.74 -11.76
CA ILE A 81 -1.88 8.63 -12.51
C ILE A 81 -2.68 7.79 -13.50
N GLY A 82 -3.98 8.04 -13.58
CA GLY A 82 -4.88 7.33 -14.49
C GLY A 82 -6.35 7.54 -14.13
N VAL A 83 -7.20 6.68 -14.68
CA VAL A 83 -8.65 6.67 -14.43
C VAL A 83 -9.04 5.46 -13.58
N TYR A 84 -10.13 5.59 -12.82
CA TYR A 84 -10.75 4.44 -12.15
C TYR A 84 -11.75 3.78 -13.11
N ASP A 85 -11.39 2.64 -13.68
CA ASP A 85 -12.23 1.85 -14.57
C ASP A 85 -12.30 0.37 -14.15
N LYS A 86 -13.23 -0.39 -14.76
CA LYS A 86 -13.44 -1.83 -14.48
C LYS A 86 -13.60 -2.11 -12.97
N VAL A 87 -14.38 -1.27 -12.30
CA VAL A 87 -14.64 -1.35 -10.86
C VAL A 87 -15.49 -2.59 -10.55
N VAL A 88 -15.07 -3.34 -9.52
CA VAL A 88 -15.83 -4.44 -8.93
C VAL A 88 -16.06 -4.11 -7.46
N THR A 89 -17.30 -3.80 -7.08
CA THR A 89 -17.65 -3.43 -5.72
C THR A 89 -18.10 -4.62 -4.89
N GLY A 90 -17.77 -4.64 -3.60
CA GLY A 90 -18.28 -5.63 -2.66
C GLY A 90 -18.03 -5.22 -1.21
N ASN A 91 -18.84 -5.74 -0.28
CA ASN A 91 -18.79 -5.31 1.13
C ASN A 91 -17.53 -5.78 1.88
N GLN A 92 -16.93 -6.88 1.45
CA GLN A 92 -15.70 -7.42 2.06
C GLN A 92 -14.46 -7.11 1.22
N HIS A 93 -14.62 -7.17 -0.10
CA HIS A 93 -13.56 -6.93 -1.07
C HIS A 93 -14.13 -6.09 -2.21
N ALA A 94 -13.38 -5.05 -2.59
CA ALA A 94 -13.62 -4.26 -3.79
C ALA A 94 -12.32 -4.16 -4.59
N MET A 95 -12.42 -3.98 -5.90
CA MET A 95 -11.29 -3.98 -6.81
C MET A 95 -11.48 -2.95 -7.91
N VAL A 96 -10.36 -2.41 -8.39
CA VAL A 96 -10.27 -1.64 -9.63
C VAL A 96 -9.30 -2.40 -10.50
N LEU A 97 -9.70 -2.78 -11.70
CA LEU A 97 -8.93 -3.65 -12.60
C LEU A 97 -8.52 -2.91 -13.87
N GLY A 98 -8.25 -1.62 -13.71
CA GLY A 98 -7.92 -0.71 -14.79
C GLY A 98 -6.57 -0.98 -15.42
N ASP A 99 -6.39 -0.49 -16.65
CA ASP A 99 -5.08 -0.55 -17.32
C ASP A 99 -4.07 0.40 -16.65
N ASP A 100 -4.56 1.50 -16.05
CA ASP A 100 -3.76 2.42 -15.26
C ASP A 100 -3.84 2.14 -13.75
N ILE A 101 -5.03 2.25 -13.16
CA ILE A 101 -5.24 2.13 -11.71
C ILE A 101 -5.71 0.70 -11.40
N ASP A 102 -4.83 -0.08 -10.77
CA ASP A 102 -5.11 -1.43 -10.29
C ASP A 102 -5.05 -1.47 -8.75
N LEU A 103 -6.19 -1.81 -8.13
CA LEU A 103 -6.38 -1.78 -6.68
C LEU A 103 -7.02 -3.07 -6.15
N ARG A 104 -6.58 -3.51 -4.98
CA ARG A 104 -7.32 -4.43 -4.10
C ARG A 104 -7.70 -3.68 -2.84
N ILE A 105 -8.99 -3.63 -2.51
CA ILE A 105 -9.53 -2.77 -1.46
C ILE A 105 -10.31 -3.62 -0.45
N PHE A 106 -10.16 -3.29 0.83
CA PHE A 106 -10.84 -3.94 1.95
C PHE A 106 -11.78 -2.93 2.64
N PRO A 107 -13.03 -2.76 2.15
CA PRO A 107 -13.88 -1.64 2.56
C PRO A 107 -14.15 -1.54 4.06
N LYS A 108 -14.22 -2.67 4.77
CA LYS A 108 -14.44 -2.70 6.23
C LYS A 108 -13.35 -2.02 7.05
N VAL A 109 -12.18 -1.78 6.47
CA VAL A 109 -11.06 -1.11 7.13
C VAL A 109 -11.22 0.42 7.07
N TRP A 110 -11.93 0.93 6.07
CA TRP A 110 -12.10 2.36 5.83
C TRP A 110 -13.11 2.91 6.85
N ALA A 111 -12.65 3.79 7.74
CA ALA A 111 -13.45 4.29 8.86
C ALA A 111 -13.75 5.79 8.75
N TYR A 112 -12.87 6.58 8.13
CA TYR A 112 -13.07 8.02 7.96
C TYR A 112 -12.75 8.43 6.52
N GLY A 113 -13.49 9.42 6.02
CA GLY A 113 -13.29 10.02 4.71
C GLY A 113 -13.35 11.54 4.78
N PHE A 114 -12.51 12.22 4.01
CA PHE A 114 -12.50 13.69 3.92
C PHE A 114 -12.25 14.13 2.49
N ALA A 115 -13.06 15.08 2.01
CA ALA A 115 -12.73 15.89 0.84
C ALA A 115 -11.94 17.11 1.30
N VAL A 116 -10.70 17.26 0.83
CA VAL A 116 -9.77 18.29 1.30
C VAL A 116 -9.41 19.24 0.16
N GLU A 117 -9.63 20.53 0.37
CA GLU A 117 -9.19 21.64 -0.45
C GLU A 117 -8.00 22.35 0.22
N LYS A 118 -6.88 22.48 -0.49
CA LYS A 118 -5.73 23.27 -0.06
C LYS A 118 -5.43 24.38 -1.05
N ARG A 119 -5.15 25.55 -0.51
CA ARG A 119 -4.82 26.75 -1.28
C ARG A 119 -3.34 27.03 -1.13
N ASP A 120 -2.67 27.19 -2.26
CA ASP A 120 -1.27 27.60 -2.37
C ASP A 120 -1.23 28.78 -3.36
N GLY A 121 -1.35 30.00 -2.82
CA GLY A 121 -1.65 31.19 -3.61
C GLY A 121 -2.97 31.03 -4.38
N ASP A 122 -2.91 31.22 -5.70
CA ASP A 122 -4.06 31.06 -6.60
C ASP A 122 -4.35 29.59 -6.97
N HIS A 123 -3.44 28.67 -6.62
CA HIS A 123 -3.59 27.27 -6.96
C HIS A 123 -4.39 26.52 -5.89
N ILE A 124 -5.43 25.81 -6.33
CA ILE A 124 -6.26 24.98 -5.45
C ILE A 124 -6.02 23.51 -5.75
N ARG A 125 -5.54 22.78 -4.74
CA ARG A 125 -5.41 21.32 -4.79
C ARG A 125 -6.58 20.67 -4.08
N ARG A 126 -7.19 19.68 -4.72
CA ARG A 126 -8.32 18.93 -4.18
C ARG A 126 -7.99 17.46 -4.06
N SER A 127 -8.47 16.84 -3.00
CA SER A 127 -8.28 15.41 -2.77
C SER A 127 -9.43 14.78 -2.02
N LEU A 128 -9.60 13.48 -2.19
CA LEU A 128 -10.36 12.61 -1.29
C LEU A 128 -9.36 11.80 -0.49
N GLN A 129 -9.47 11.77 0.83
CA GLN A 129 -8.53 11.10 1.72
C GLN A 129 -9.27 10.18 2.67
N PHE A 130 -8.84 8.92 2.73
CA PHE A 130 -9.50 7.87 3.49
C PHE A 130 -8.55 7.27 4.51
N PHE A 131 -9.09 6.99 5.68
CA PHE A 131 -8.34 6.57 6.85
C PHE A 131 -9.04 5.39 7.53
N ASP A 132 -8.27 4.58 8.23
CA ASP A 132 -8.81 3.48 9.04
C ASP A 132 -9.21 3.92 10.45
N ALA A 133 -9.70 2.97 11.24
CA ALA A 133 -10.22 3.23 12.57
C ALA A 133 -9.18 3.73 13.60
N THR A 134 -7.87 3.66 13.31
CA THR A 134 -6.84 4.27 14.16
C THR A 134 -6.35 5.61 13.59
N GLY A 135 -6.95 6.07 12.49
CA GLY A 135 -6.61 7.33 11.83
C GLY A 135 -5.37 7.28 10.92
N GLU A 136 -4.90 6.09 10.55
CA GLU A 136 -3.82 5.95 9.56
C GLU A 136 -4.37 6.05 8.13
N ALA A 137 -3.60 6.64 7.22
CA ALA A 137 -4.02 6.82 5.83
C ALA A 137 -4.09 5.48 5.10
N VAL A 138 -5.25 5.21 4.49
CA VAL A 138 -5.51 4.02 3.69
C VAL A 138 -5.31 4.32 2.20
N HIS A 139 -5.95 5.36 1.69
CA HIS A 139 -5.90 5.70 0.28
C HIS A 139 -6.21 7.17 0.06
N LYS A 140 -5.61 7.79 -0.96
CA LYS A 140 -5.91 9.17 -1.36
C LYS A 140 -6.09 9.27 -2.87
N VAL A 141 -7.02 10.12 -3.28
CA VAL A 141 -7.26 10.47 -4.67
C VAL A 141 -7.05 11.96 -4.83
N HIS A 142 -6.08 12.36 -5.65
CA HIS A 142 -5.76 13.76 -5.91
C HIS A 142 -6.26 14.16 -7.30
N LEU A 143 -6.98 15.28 -7.35
CA LEU A 143 -7.38 15.86 -8.63
C LEU A 143 -6.15 16.38 -9.37
N ARG A 144 -6.23 16.25 -10.69
CA ARG A 144 -5.27 16.71 -11.69
C ARG A 144 -5.91 17.82 -12.53
N PRO A 145 -5.12 18.58 -13.32
CA PRO A 145 -5.68 19.57 -14.25
C PRO A 145 -6.70 18.99 -15.24
N ALA A 146 -6.57 17.71 -15.60
CA ALA A 146 -7.48 17.00 -16.51
C ALA A 146 -8.72 16.40 -15.81
N SER A 147 -8.81 16.45 -14.47
CA SER A 147 -9.97 15.91 -13.75
C SER A 147 -11.23 16.72 -14.03
N ASN A 148 -12.37 16.03 -14.09
CA ASN A 148 -13.68 16.64 -14.15
C ASN A 148 -14.10 17.18 -12.77
N LEU A 149 -13.91 18.48 -12.57
CA LEU A 149 -14.23 19.15 -11.31
C LEU A 149 -15.72 19.06 -10.95
N TYR A 150 -16.62 19.13 -11.93
CA TYR A 150 -18.06 19.04 -11.69
C TYR A 150 -18.45 17.65 -11.17
N ALA A 151 -17.93 16.59 -11.79
CA ALA A 151 -18.15 15.22 -11.33
C ALA A 151 -17.59 15.00 -9.92
N TYR A 152 -16.41 15.54 -9.63
CA TYR A 152 -15.83 15.51 -8.29
C TYR A 152 -16.74 16.20 -7.25
N GLN A 153 -17.21 17.41 -7.53
CA GLN A 153 -18.09 18.15 -6.61
C GLN A 153 -19.41 17.41 -6.38
N LYS A 154 -19.99 16.82 -7.42
CA LYS A 154 -21.17 15.98 -7.31
C LYS A 154 -20.92 14.78 -6.40
N LEU A 155 -19.80 14.08 -6.60
CA LEU A 155 -19.41 12.93 -5.77
C LEU A 155 -19.21 13.32 -4.30
N VAL A 156 -18.56 14.46 -4.04
CA VAL A 156 -18.38 14.97 -2.67
C VAL A 156 -19.74 15.25 -2.02
N ALA A 157 -20.65 15.93 -2.72
CA ALA A 157 -21.99 16.23 -2.21
C ALA A 157 -22.81 14.95 -1.95
N GLU A 158 -22.66 13.93 -2.80
CA GLU A 158 -23.31 12.63 -2.60
C GLU A 158 -22.78 11.91 -1.37
N LEU A 159 -21.47 12.00 -1.10
CA LEU A 159 -20.80 11.33 0.02
C LEU A 159 -20.77 12.16 1.31
N GLU A 160 -21.22 13.41 1.31
CA GLU A 160 -21.13 14.31 2.47
C GLU A 160 -21.75 13.69 3.74
N SER A 161 -21.01 13.75 4.84
CA SER A 161 -21.50 13.29 6.13
C SER A 161 -22.37 14.37 6.79
N SER A 162 -23.42 13.95 7.50
CA SER A 162 -24.18 14.88 8.35
C SER A 162 -23.38 15.38 9.56
N ASP A 163 -22.32 14.66 9.94
CA ASP A 163 -21.40 15.06 11.01
C ASP A 163 -20.20 15.80 10.41
N GLN A 164 -20.07 17.08 10.73
CA GLN A 164 -18.96 17.94 10.29
C GLN A 164 -18.11 18.42 11.48
N GLU A 165 -18.18 17.74 12.63
CA GLU A 165 -17.40 18.12 13.80
C GLU A 165 -15.88 18.13 13.48
N PRO A 166 -15.10 19.03 14.08
CA PRO A 166 -13.66 19.11 13.82
C PRO A 166 -12.84 18.07 14.61
N ILE A 167 -13.51 17.08 15.21
CA ILE A 167 -12.90 16.05 16.07
C ILE A 167 -13.44 14.67 15.65
N ILE A 168 -12.57 13.66 15.71
CA ILE A 168 -12.93 12.24 15.55
C ILE A 168 -12.42 11.42 16.73
N SER A 169 -13.05 10.28 16.99
CA SER A 169 -12.63 9.33 18.02
C SER A 169 -11.93 8.14 17.38
N VAL A 170 -10.59 8.16 17.37
CA VAL A 170 -9.77 7.07 16.83
C VAL A 170 -9.55 5.96 17.86
N LYS A 171 -9.50 4.72 17.40
CA LYS A 171 -9.09 3.57 18.21
C LYS A 171 -7.59 3.65 18.48
N ALA A 172 -7.17 3.21 19.67
CA ALA A 172 -5.76 3.00 19.94
C ALA A 172 -5.18 2.01 18.93
N SER A 173 -3.98 2.30 18.42
CA SER A 173 -3.24 1.35 17.60
C SER A 173 -2.86 0.17 18.49
N GLY A 174 -3.60 -0.94 18.38
CA GLY A 174 -3.26 -2.19 19.06
C GLY A 174 -2.03 -2.81 18.39
N ALA A 175 -1.14 -3.40 19.18
CA ALA A 175 -0.15 -4.33 18.63
C ALA A 175 -0.93 -5.43 17.86
N GLY A 176 -0.76 -5.45 16.53
CA GLY A 176 -1.70 -6.09 15.62
C GLY A 176 -1.95 -7.58 15.87
N ASP A 177 -3.06 -8.04 15.28
CA ASP A 177 -3.64 -9.40 15.21
C ASP A 177 -2.71 -10.55 14.74
N ASN A 178 -1.39 -10.40 14.81
CA ASN A 178 -0.41 -11.42 14.41
C ASN A 178 0.30 -12.10 15.59
N ALA A 179 -0.14 -11.86 16.84
CA ALA A 179 0.29 -12.68 17.97
C ALA A 179 -0.37 -14.06 17.88
N VAL A 180 0.14 -14.90 16.98
CA VAL A 180 -0.16 -16.32 16.96
C VAL A 180 0.31 -16.88 18.29
N SER A 181 -0.64 -17.42 19.07
CA SER A 181 -0.32 -18.14 20.30
C SER A 181 0.64 -19.31 19.97
N PRO A 182 1.78 -19.45 20.67
CA PRO A 182 2.74 -20.53 20.43
C PRO A 182 2.15 -21.94 20.52
N ASP A 183 1.03 -22.10 21.23
CA ASP A 183 0.49 -23.41 21.62
C ASP A 183 -0.30 -24.15 20.52
N GLN A 184 -0.43 -23.58 19.30
CA GLN A 184 -1.05 -24.27 18.14
C GLN A 184 -0.30 -23.98 16.82
N ALA A 185 1.02 -23.95 16.85
CA ALA A 185 1.81 -23.74 15.63
C ALA A 185 1.69 -24.94 14.68
N ALA A 186 1.28 -24.69 13.44
CA ALA A 186 1.34 -25.68 12.37
C ALA A 186 2.78 -26.21 12.20
N THR A 187 2.92 -27.50 11.88
CA THR A 187 4.24 -28.10 11.64
C THR A 187 4.82 -27.67 10.29
N VAL A 188 6.12 -27.91 10.08
CA VAL A 188 6.76 -27.66 8.77
C VAL A 188 6.14 -28.56 7.71
N GLU A 189 5.79 -29.80 8.07
CA GLU A 189 5.13 -30.78 7.22
C GLU A 189 3.74 -30.29 6.81
N ASP A 190 2.92 -29.80 7.76
CA ASP A 190 1.59 -29.24 7.47
C ASP A 190 1.69 -28.05 6.50
N LEU A 191 2.64 -27.14 6.75
CA LEU A 191 2.86 -25.99 5.90
C LEU A 191 3.25 -26.41 4.48
N ARG A 192 4.24 -27.30 4.33
CA ARG A 192 4.72 -27.74 3.03
C ARG A 192 3.65 -28.53 2.26
N GLU A 193 2.85 -29.34 2.96
CA GLU A 193 1.71 -30.04 2.34
C GLU A 193 0.71 -29.05 1.75
N HIS A 194 0.26 -28.06 2.52
CA HIS A 194 -0.70 -27.07 2.03
C HIS A 194 -0.11 -26.17 0.93
N TRP A 195 1.15 -25.73 1.08
CA TRP A 195 1.83 -24.88 0.10
C TRP A 195 1.99 -25.59 -1.24
N SER A 196 2.30 -26.90 -1.24
CA SER A 196 2.42 -27.70 -2.46
C SER A 196 1.12 -27.86 -3.25
N ARG A 197 -0.04 -27.70 -2.58
CA ARG A 197 -1.38 -27.84 -3.17
C ARG A 197 -1.95 -26.52 -3.70
N LEU A 198 -1.21 -25.42 -3.54
CA LEU A 198 -1.63 -24.14 -4.10
C LEU A 198 -1.80 -24.29 -5.61
N SER A 199 -2.96 -23.86 -6.09
CA SER A 199 -3.29 -23.82 -7.52
C SER A 199 -3.46 -22.40 -8.01
N ASP A 200 -3.56 -21.44 -7.09
CA ASP A 200 -3.65 -20.02 -7.35
C ASP A 200 -2.96 -19.22 -6.21
N VAL A 201 -2.35 -18.10 -6.55
CA VAL A 201 -1.57 -17.28 -5.60
C VAL A 201 -2.44 -16.65 -4.50
N HIS A 202 -3.71 -16.40 -4.77
CA HIS A 202 -4.65 -15.78 -3.83
C HIS A 202 -5.02 -16.76 -2.70
N GLN A 203 -4.85 -18.08 -2.90
CA GLN A 203 -5.04 -19.11 -1.87
C GLN A 203 -3.98 -19.03 -0.76
N PHE A 204 -2.84 -18.38 -1.02
CA PHE A 204 -1.74 -18.30 -0.06
C PHE A 204 -2.14 -17.59 1.24
N TYR A 205 -2.98 -16.55 1.16
CA TYR A 205 -3.47 -15.85 2.34
C TYR A 205 -4.37 -16.73 3.22
N ASP A 206 -5.32 -17.44 2.60
CA ASP A 206 -6.23 -18.33 3.32
C ASP A 206 -5.49 -19.53 3.93
N MET A 207 -4.46 -20.04 3.26
CA MET A 207 -3.56 -21.06 3.80
C MET A 207 -2.88 -20.56 5.09
N LEU A 208 -2.27 -19.37 5.05
CA LEU A 208 -1.60 -18.79 6.22
C LEU A 208 -2.55 -18.59 7.39
N LYS A 209 -3.78 -18.11 7.11
CA LYS A 209 -4.83 -17.95 8.11
C LYS A 209 -5.24 -19.29 8.72
N THR A 210 -5.39 -20.33 7.89
CA THR A 210 -5.77 -21.68 8.33
C THR A 210 -4.71 -22.28 9.25
N LEU A 211 -3.44 -22.14 8.88
CA LEU A 211 -2.29 -22.62 9.66
C LEU A 211 -1.93 -21.69 10.83
N LYS A 212 -2.61 -20.55 10.97
CA LYS A 212 -2.31 -19.49 11.94
C LYS A 212 -0.83 -19.11 11.89
N LEU A 213 -0.28 -18.93 10.69
CA LEU A 213 1.11 -18.51 10.51
C LEU A 213 1.14 -17.09 9.96
N SER A 214 2.03 -16.26 10.50
CA SER A 214 2.41 -15.04 9.79
C SER A 214 3.17 -15.41 8.52
N ARG A 215 3.14 -14.51 7.53
CA ARG A 215 3.85 -14.71 6.26
C ARG A 215 5.36 -14.92 6.45
N CYS A 216 5.99 -14.14 7.33
CA CYS A 216 7.41 -14.27 7.64
C CYS A 216 7.74 -15.61 8.32
N GLN A 217 6.91 -16.07 9.26
CA GLN A 217 7.09 -17.39 9.87
C GLN A 217 7.01 -18.49 8.81
N ALA A 218 5.99 -18.44 7.94
CA ALA A 218 5.83 -19.43 6.89
C ALA A 218 7.03 -19.48 5.94
N MET A 219 7.55 -18.34 5.48
CA MET A 219 8.74 -18.33 4.60
C MET A 219 9.98 -18.92 5.27
N ARG A 220 10.21 -18.64 6.56
CA ARG A 220 11.33 -19.23 7.32
C ARG A 220 11.19 -20.74 7.51
N MET A 221 9.96 -21.25 7.55
CA MET A 221 9.66 -22.67 7.74
C MET A 221 9.62 -23.46 6.43
N ALA A 222 9.25 -22.82 5.31
CA ALA A 222 8.90 -23.51 4.08
C ALA A 222 10.07 -24.23 3.40
N GLY A 223 11.32 -23.82 3.66
CA GLY A 223 12.52 -24.37 3.02
C GLY A 223 12.85 -23.74 1.66
N GLU A 224 14.11 -23.86 1.23
CA GLU A 224 14.68 -23.09 0.10
C GLU A 224 14.06 -23.39 -1.26
N ASP A 225 13.37 -24.53 -1.43
CA ASP A 225 12.62 -24.83 -2.66
C ASP A 225 11.45 -23.84 -2.88
N TYR A 226 10.90 -23.32 -1.78
CA TYR A 226 9.73 -22.43 -1.75
C TYR A 226 10.08 -21.00 -1.40
N ALA A 227 11.01 -20.78 -0.45
CA ALA A 227 11.38 -19.44 -0.03
C ALA A 227 12.83 -19.39 0.43
N TRP A 228 13.59 -18.40 -0.03
CA TRP A 228 14.97 -18.17 0.40
C TRP A 228 15.23 -16.69 0.64
N LEU A 229 16.14 -16.42 1.58
CA LEU A 229 16.58 -15.06 1.90
C LEU A 229 17.50 -14.53 0.81
N LEU A 230 17.27 -13.26 0.49
CA LEU A 230 18.11 -12.47 -0.38
C LEU A 230 18.86 -11.41 0.43
N ASP A 231 19.98 -10.96 -0.13
CA ASP A 231 20.69 -9.80 0.41
C ASP A 231 19.83 -8.54 0.29
N ASN A 232 20.04 -7.56 1.17
CA ASN A 232 19.31 -6.30 1.13
C ASN A 232 19.57 -5.51 -0.17
N ASP A 233 20.72 -5.73 -0.82
CA ASP A 233 21.06 -5.14 -2.12
C ASP A 233 20.22 -5.72 -3.28
N ALA A 234 19.49 -6.82 -3.07
CA ALA A 234 18.66 -7.44 -4.08
C ALA A 234 17.55 -6.52 -4.61
N VAL A 235 16.96 -5.69 -3.75
CA VAL A 235 15.91 -4.74 -4.17
C VAL A 235 16.50 -3.67 -5.11
N GLY A 236 17.67 -3.13 -4.77
CA GLY A 236 18.36 -2.17 -5.65
C GLY A 236 18.75 -2.77 -7.00
N THR A 237 19.30 -4.00 -6.96
CA THR A 237 19.67 -4.77 -8.15
C THR A 237 18.45 -5.04 -9.04
N LEU A 238 17.31 -5.40 -8.46
CA LEU A 238 16.05 -5.59 -9.19
C LEU A 238 15.60 -4.32 -9.91
N PHE A 239 15.61 -3.16 -9.22
CA PHE A 239 15.21 -1.90 -9.83
C PHE A 239 16.13 -1.49 -10.98
N GLN A 240 17.43 -1.69 -10.83
CA GLN A 240 18.41 -1.39 -11.87
C GLN A 240 18.16 -2.24 -13.12
N HIS A 241 18.10 -3.56 -12.99
CA HIS A 241 17.87 -4.45 -14.14
C HIS A 241 16.50 -4.24 -14.78
N ALA A 242 15.44 -4.06 -13.99
CA ALA A 242 14.11 -3.82 -14.53
C ALA A 242 14.04 -2.52 -15.34
N ALA A 243 14.78 -1.48 -14.95
CA ALA A 243 14.83 -0.22 -15.69
C ALA A 243 15.73 -0.29 -16.92
N GLU A 244 16.90 -0.92 -16.82
CA GLU A 244 17.84 -1.09 -17.94
C GLU A 244 17.23 -1.90 -19.10
N ASP A 245 16.50 -2.96 -18.78
CA ASP A 245 15.87 -3.84 -19.77
C ASP A 245 14.44 -3.40 -20.16
N GLU A 246 13.94 -2.30 -19.56
CA GLU A 246 12.52 -1.91 -19.59
C GLU A 246 11.59 -3.12 -19.31
N MET A 247 11.97 -3.96 -18.35
CA MET A 247 11.28 -5.21 -18.04
C MET A 247 9.91 -4.91 -17.41
N PRO A 248 8.80 -5.45 -17.96
CA PRO A 248 7.50 -5.30 -17.35
C PRO A 248 7.42 -6.05 -16.01
N ILE A 249 7.24 -5.29 -14.93
CA ILE A 249 7.05 -5.80 -13.58
C ILE A 249 5.65 -5.51 -13.08
N MET A 250 5.27 -6.17 -12.00
CA MET A 250 4.19 -5.75 -11.12
C MET A 250 4.78 -5.33 -9.78
N CYS A 251 4.47 -4.13 -9.32
CA CYS A 251 4.94 -3.58 -8.05
C CYS A 251 3.73 -3.32 -7.15
N PHE A 252 3.68 -3.98 -5.99
CA PHE A 252 2.57 -3.89 -5.05
C PHE A 252 3.03 -3.16 -3.79
N VAL A 253 2.32 -2.09 -3.44
CA VAL A 253 2.47 -1.39 -2.17
C VAL A 253 1.09 -1.29 -1.54
N GLY A 254 1.00 -1.63 -0.26
CA GLY A 254 -0.28 -1.58 0.43
C GLY A 254 -0.16 -1.36 1.92
N ASN A 255 -1.33 -1.16 2.50
CA ASN A 255 -1.61 -1.15 3.93
C ASN A 255 -2.82 -2.09 4.18
N ARG A 256 -3.34 -2.10 5.41
CA ARG A 256 -4.45 -2.97 5.80
C ARG A 256 -5.74 -2.76 4.99
N GLY A 257 -5.96 -1.57 4.43
CA GLY A 257 -7.23 -1.21 3.78
C GLY A 257 -7.15 -1.14 2.25
N CYS A 258 -5.95 -1.04 1.67
CA CYS A 258 -5.75 -0.91 0.24
C CYS A 258 -4.37 -1.42 -0.19
N VAL A 259 -4.32 -2.14 -1.32
CA VAL A 259 -3.10 -2.49 -2.04
C VAL A 259 -3.21 -1.90 -3.44
N GLN A 260 -2.19 -1.14 -3.83
CA GLN A 260 -2.08 -0.53 -5.15
C GLN A 260 -0.97 -1.19 -5.94
N ILE A 261 -1.25 -1.41 -7.22
CA ILE A 261 -0.46 -2.24 -8.11
C ILE A 261 -0.09 -1.40 -9.33
N HIS A 262 1.20 -1.29 -9.60
CA HIS A 262 1.70 -0.88 -10.89
C HIS A 262 1.98 -2.13 -11.72
N SER A 263 1.53 -2.16 -12.97
CA SER A 263 1.91 -3.17 -13.96
C SER A 263 2.52 -2.48 -15.18
N GLY A 264 3.74 -2.85 -15.55
CA GLY A 264 4.42 -2.27 -16.70
C GLY A 264 5.93 -2.11 -16.49
N PRO A 265 6.64 -1.56 -17.49
CA PRO A 265 8.03 -1.22 -17.34
C PRO A 265 8.20 0.00 -16.43
N ILE A 266 9.37 0.08 -15.80
CA ILE A 266 9.84 1.28 -15.11
C ILE A 266 11.05 1.86 -15.85
N LYS A 267 11.27 3.18 -15.81
CA LYS A 267 12.35 3.81 -16.58
C LYS A 267 13.24 4.71 -15.74
N SER A 268 12.68 5.73 -15.10
CA SER A 268 13.42 6.75 -14.36
C SER A 268 13.64 6.35 -12.90
N VAL A 269 14.56 5.40 -12.68
CA VAL A 269 14.99 5.00 -11.33
C VAL A 269 16.10 5.92 -10.81
N LYS A 270 15.93 6.49 -9.62
CA LYS A 270 16.92 7.36 -8.97
C LYS A 270 17.10 7.05 -7.49
N GLN A 271 18.35 6.88 -7.08
CA GLN A 271 18.72 6.86 -5.67
C GLN A 271 18.87 8.31 -5.15
N ILE A 272 18.05 8.70 -4.16
CA ILE A 272 18.15 10.00 -3.50
C ILE A 272 18.23 9.77 -1.99
N GLY A 273 19.43 9.94 -1.42
CA GLY A 273 19.70 9.58 -0.03
C GLY A 273 19.40 8.10 0.23
N PRO A 274 18.67 7.75 1.29
CA PRO A 274 18.35 6.34 1.63
C PRO A 274 17.05 5.86 0.96
N ARG A 275 16.68 6.44 -0.19
CA ARG A 275 15.46 6.11 -0.95
C ARG A 275 15.76 5.75 -2.39
N ILE A 276 15.16 4.67 -2.86
CA ILE A 276 14.97 4.40 -4.30
C ILE A 276 13.69 5.09 -4.74
N ASN A 277 13.75 5.78 -5.87
CA ASN A 277 12.59 6.46 -6.46
C ASN A 277 12.38 6.01 -7.90
N VAL A 278 11.14 5.71 -8.26
CA VAL A 278 10.69 5.66 -9.66
C VAL A 278 9.97 6.97 -9.94
N LEU A 279 10.33 7.65 -11.02
CA LEU A 279 9.78 8.97 -11.39
C LEU A 279 9.31 8.95 -12.84
N ASP A 280 8.48 7.98 -13.19
CA ASP A 280 7.93 7.83 -14.53
C ASP A 280 6.69 8.71 -14.71
N GLU A 281 6.28 8.93 -15.96
CA GLU A 281 5.21 9.88 -16.32
C GLU A 281 3.90 9.64 -15.57
N THR A 282 3.52 8.37 -15.36
CA THR A 282 2.27 8.00 -14.68
C THR A 282 2.48 7.18 -13.41
N PHE A 283 3.72 6.79 -13.08
CA PHE A 283 4.01 5.97 -11.90
C PHE A 283 5.17 6.55 -11.11
N HIS A 284 4.90 6.90 -9.85
CA HIS A 284 5.94 7.24 -8.90
C HIS A 284 5.98 6.25 -7.75
N LEU A 285 7.19 5.92 -7.34
CA LEU A 285 7.46 5.11 -6.16
C LEU A 285 8.51 5.81 -5.32
N HIS A 286 8.31 5.85 -4.01
CA HIS A 286 9.32 6.30 -3.06
C HIS A 286 9.52 5.21 -2.00
N LEU A 287 10.63 4.48 -2.08
CA LEU A 287 10.93 3.36 -1.21
C LEU A 287 12.10 3.69 -0.27
N ARG A 288 11.86 3.64 1.04
CA ARG A 288 12.87 3.77 2.09
C ARG A 288 13.62 2.45 2.26
N THR A 289 14.70 2.24 1.52
CA THR A 289 15.44 0.96 1.55
C THR A 289 16.05 0.65 2.92
N HIS A 290 16.44 1.66 3.69
CA HIS A 290 16.94 1.50 5.05
C HIS A 290 15.90 0.98 6.07
N HIS A 291 14.61 0.93 5.73
CA HIS A 291 13.58 0.28 6.54
C HIS A 291 13.50 -1.24 6.29
N ILE A 292 14.11 -1.74 5.22
CA ILE A 292 14.07 -3.16 4.82
C ILE A 292 14.98 -3.95 5.75
N ARG A 293 14.40 -4.97 6.40
CA ARG A 293 15.10 -5.88 7.33
C ARG A 293 15.36 -7.25 6.71
N GLU A 294 14.41 -7.77 5.94
CA GLU A 294 14.50 -9.06 5.25
C GLU A 294 13.93 -8.90 3.83
N VAL A 295 14.60 -9.54 2.87
CA VAL A 295 14.13 -9.69 1.49
C VAL A 295 14.04 -11.17 1.20
N TRP A 296 12.92 -11.61 0.66
CA TRP A 296 12.65 -13.00 0.34
C TRP A 296 12.32 -13.14 -1.14
N ALA A 297 12.90 -14.14 -1.79
CA ALA A 297 12.31 -14.69 -3.00
C ALA A 297 11.41 -15.87 -2.63
N VAL A 298 10.21 -15.91 -3.23
CA VAL A 298 9.15 -16.83 -2.83
C VAL A 298 8.49 -17.46 -4.07
N ARG A 299 8.56 -18.78 -4.18
CA ARG A 299 7.85 -19.57 -5.18
C ARG A 299 6.49 -20.03 -4.66
N LYS A 300 5.44 -19.70 -5.39
CA LYS A 300 4.06 -20.13 -5.10
C LYS A 300 3.57 -20.99 -6.26
N PRO A 301 3.23 -22.28 -6.02
CA PRO A 301 2.64 -23.15 -7.02
C PRO A 301 1.34 -22.57 -7.58
N THR A 302 1.10 -22.85 -8.85
CA THR A 302 -0.07 -22.47 -9.63
C THR A 302 -0.43 -23.61 -10.57
N ARG A 303 -1.61 -23.58 -11.21
CA ARG A 303 -1.97 -24.58 -12.23
C ARG A 303 -0.97 -24.68 -13.39
N ASP A 304 -0.29 -23.57 -13.72
CA ASP A 304 0.59 -23.46 -14.88
C ASP A 304 2.10 -23.56 -14.55
N GLY A 305 2.44 -23.94 -13.31
CA GLY A 305 3.81 -24.03 -12.81
C GLY A 305 3.94 -23.35 -11.45
N HIS A 306 4.88 -22.43 -11.31
CA HIS A 306 4.95 -21.54 -10.14
C HIS A 306 5.16 -20.11 -10.59
N VAL A 307 4.82 -19.19 -9.70
CA VAL A 307 5.22 -17.79 -9.81
C VAL A 307 6.22 -17.47 -8.70
N THR A 308 7.15 -16.60 -9.02
CA THR A 308 8.22 -16.15 -8.16
C THR A 308 7.97 -14.69 -7.82
N SER A 309 7.95 -14.37 -6.53
CA SER A 309 7.88 -13.00 -6.05
C SER A 309 9.10 -12.61 -5.25
N LEU A 310 9.47 -11.34 -5.34
CA LEU A 310 10.36 -10.70 -4.38
C LEU A 310 9.51 -10.00 -3.33
N GLU A 311 9.80 -10.20 -2.04
CA GLU A 311 9.02 -9.64 -0.94
C GLU A 311 9.95 -9.01 0.09
N ALA A 312 9.79 -7.71 0.36
CA ALA A 312 10.63 -6.98 1.33
C ALA A 312 9.81 -6.63 2.59
N TYR A 313 10.44 -6.82 3.75
CA TYR A 313 9.81 -6.69 5.06
C TYR A 313 10.55 -5.75 5.98
N GLY A 314 9.79 -5.04 6.82
CA GLY A 314 10.32 -4.19 7.88
C GLY A 314 10.73 -4.96 9.13
N ALA A 315 11.35 -4.24 10.07
CA ALA A 315 11.72 -4.80 11.38
C ALA A 315 10.52 -5.24 12.24
N ASP A 316 9.33 -4.71 11.94
CA ASP A 316 8.06 -5.10 12.56
C ASP A 316 7.42 -6.35 11.92
N GLY A 317 8.09 -6.94 10.92
CA GLY A 317 7.59 -8.11 10.18
C GLY A 317 6.46 -7.78 9.20
N LYS A 318 6.12 -6.51 8.98
CA LYS A 318 5.13 -6.11 7.96
C LYS A 318 5.79 -6.03 6.60
N MET A 319 5.02 -6.38 5.57
CA MET A 319 5.44 -6.26 4.18
C MET A 319 5.51 -4.79 3.78
N ILE A 320 6.64 -4.37 3.23
CA ILE A 320 6.86 -3.02 2.70
C ILE A 320 6.41 -2.96 1.24
N ILE A 321 6.86 -3.93 0.44
CA ILE A 321 6.68 -3.96 -1.01
C ILE A 321 6.87 -5.40 -1.51
N GLN A 322 6.16 -5.78 -2.56
CA GLN A 322 6.39 -7.04 -3.27
C GLN A 322 6.37 -6.84 -4.79
N PHE A 323 7.11 -7.69 -5.49
CA PHE A 323 7.29 -7.63 -6.94
C PHE A 323 7.03 -8.96 -7.62
N PHE A 324 6.52 -8.90 -8.85
CA PHE A 324 6.36 -10.02 -9.78
C PHE A 324 6.74 -9.56 -11.19
N GLY A 325 6.92 -10.49 -12.12
CA GLY A 325 6.88 -10.18 -13.56
C GLY A 325 5.43 -9.98 -14.00
N THR A 326 5.16 -9.04 -14.92
CA THR A 326 3.81 -8.86 -15.46
C THR A 326 3.32 -10.16 -16.11
N ARG A 327 2.10 -10.57 -15.75
CA ARG A 327 1.42 -11.74 -16.32
C ARG A 327 -0.09 -11.52 -16.31
N LYS A 328 -0.81 -12.19 -17.22
CA LYS A 328 -2.25 -12.36 -17.08
C LYS A 328 -2.57 -13.61 -16.26
N GLU A 329 -3.76 -13.65 -15.68
CA GLU A 329 -4.24 -14.86 -15.00
C GLU A 329 -4.36 -16.02 -16.01
N GLY A 330 -3.89 -17.21 -15.64
CA GLY A 330 -3.80 -18.37 -16.52
C GLY A 330 -2.56 -18.39 -17.45
N GLU A 331 -1.72 -17.36 -17.41
CA GLU A 331 -0.44 -17.37 -18.13
C GLU A 331 0.73 -17.75 -17.21
N ARG A 332 1.73 -18.42 -17.80
CA ARG A 332 2.98 -18.74 -17.12
C ARG A 332 3.75 -17.46 -16.79
N GLU A 333 4.50 -17.52 -15.71
CA GLU A 333 5.50 -16.50 -15.38
C GLU A 333 6.48 -16.29 -16.53
N ARG A 334 6.87 -15.04 -16.75
CA ARG A 334 7.85 -14.68 -17.78
C ARG A 334 9.23 -15.24 -17.44
N GLY A 335 9.90 -15.81 -18.43
CA GLY A 335 11.22 -16.43 -18.23
C GLY A 335 12.31 -15.42 -17.85
N ASP A 336 12.25 -14.19 -18.37
CA ASP A 336 13.16 -13.09 -18.05
C ASP A 336 13.04 -12.66 -16.58
N TRP A 337 11.82 -12.49 -16.09
CA TRP A 337 11.55 -12.21 -14.67
C TRP A 337 12.02 -13.34 -13.77
N ARG A 338 11.69 -14.59 -14.09
CA ARG A 338 12.13 -15.74 -13.29
C ARG A 338 13.65 -15.78 -13.21
N PHE A 339 14.34 -15.59 -14.33
CA PHE A 339 15.79 -15.57 -14.37
C PHE A 339 16.35 -14.48 -13.45
N LEU A 340 15.83 -13.24 -13.53
CA LEU A 340 16.24 -12.16 -12.64
C LEU A 340 15.98 -12.51 -11.17
N ALA A 341 14.74 -12.83 -10.81
CA ALA A 341 14.32 -13.06 -9.43
C ALA A 341 15.08 -14.20 -8.74
N GLU A 342 15.43 -15.26 -9.48
CA GLU A 342 16.15 -16.42 -8.93
C GLU A 342 17.67 -16.24 -8.81
N ASN A 343 18.24 -15.28 -9.54
CA ASN A 343 19.66 -14.97 -9.57
C ASN A 343 20.03 -13.67 -8.83
N LEU A 344 19.08 -13.05 -8.13
CA LEU A 344 19.37 -11.91 -7.26
C LEU A 344 20.36 -12.29 -6.14
N PRO A 345 21.16 -11.33 -5.64
CA PRO A 345 22.12 -11.56 -4.58
C PRO A 345 21.49 -12.27 -3.38
N ARG A 346 22.06 -13.42 -2.99
CA ARG A 346 21.67 -14.16 -1.79
C ARG A 346 22.52 -13.73 -0.61
N ILE A 347 21.99 -13.84 0.61
CA ILE A 347 22.83 -13.74 1.80
C ILE A 347 23.89 -14.85 1.70
N PRO A 348 25.20 -14.55 1.85
CA PRO A 348 26.22 -15.58 1.85
C PRO A 348 25.86 -16.64 2.90
N GLY A 349 25.66 -17.89 2.47
CA GLY A 349 25.47 -18.99 3.39
C GLY A 349 26.69 -19.09 4.32
N PRO A 350 26.53 -19.57 5.56
CA PRO A 350 27.70 -19.90 6.37
C PRO A 350 28.55 -20.88 5.56
N THR A 351 29.76 -20.45 5.20
CA THR A 351 30.75 -21.34 4.58
C THR A 351 30.84 -22.57 5.47
N ALA A 352 30.46 -23.73 4.96
CA ALA A 352 30.67 -24.98 5.66
C ALA A 352 32.17 -25.10 5.93
N ALA A 353 32.56 -25.01 7.20
CA ALA A 353 33.92 -25.24 7.67
C ALA A 353 34.15 -26.74 7.87
#